data_AF-A0A3G8GJ22-F1
#
_entry.id   AF-A0A3G8GJ22-F1
#
_cell.length_a   1.000
_cell.length_b   1.000
_cell.length_c   1.000
_cell.angle_alpha   90.00
_cell.angle_beta   90.00
_cell.angle_gamma   90.00
#
_symmetry.space_group_name_H-M   'P 1'
#
loop_
_entity.id
_entity.type
_entity.pdbx_description
1 polymer ?
#
loop_
_entity_poly.entity_id
_entity_poly.type
_entity_poly.pdbx_seq_one_letter_code
_entity_poly.pdbx_strand_id
1 'polypeptide(L)' 'MLPVAFLEEADMLTINDVQDAMRVWDEAHVAVHDYFGNNDILDPHCWTRWQDLVETENLARTQALTTINSYRGLEQAK' A
#
# COMPACT_ATOMS: atom_id res chain seq x y z
N MET A 1 21.60 -35.43 -18.51
CA MET A 1 20.88 -35.36 -17.23
C MET A 1 20.66 -33.89 -16.91
N LEU A 2 19.41 -33.44 -16.89
CA LEU A 2 19.05 -32.09 -16.42
C LEU A 2 18.70 -32.20 -14.93
N PRO A 3 19.25 -31.37 -14.03
CA PRO A 3 18.64 -31.16 -12.73
C PRO A 3 17.53 -30.12 -12.89
N VAL A 4 16.31 -30.59 -12.68
CA VAL A 4 15.10 -29.81 -12.41
C VAL A 4 15.14 -29.35 -10.94
N ALA A 5 14.48 -28.22 -10.68
CA ALA A 5 14.12 -27.62 -9.38
C ALA A 5 15.00 -26.45 -8.90
N PHE A 6 14.89 -25.32 -9.60
CA PHE A 6 14.74 -24.03 -8.94
C PHE A 6 13.27 -23.62 -9.12
N LEU A 7 12.36 -24.26 -8.37
CA LEU A 7 11.09 -23.63 -8.07
C LEU A 7 11.40 -22.73 -6.89
N GLU A 8 11.72 -21.48 -7.20
CA GLU A 8 11.55 -20.35 -6.31
C GLU A 8 10.19 -20.55 -5.64
N GLU A 9 10.17 -20.84 -4.34
CA GLU A 9 8.93 -20.87 -3.56
C GLU A 9 8.29 -19.51 -3.78
N ALA A 10 7.27 -19.45 -4.65
CA ALA A 10 6.49 -18.26 -4.83
C ALA A 10 5.91 -17.94 -3.46
N ASP A 11 6.47 -16.92 -2.81
CA ASP A 11 6.09 -16.48 -1.48
C ASP A 11 4.57 -16.31 -1.49
N MET A 12 3.87 -17.25 -0.86
CA MET A 12 2.44 -17.39 -1.03
C MET A 12 1.80 -16.26 -0.24
N LEU A 13 1.36 -15.24 -0.96
CA LEU A 13 0.69 -14.08 -0.38
C LEU A 13 -0.40 -14.52 0.61
N THR A 14 -0.31 -14.05 1.85
CA THR A 14 -1.18 -14.45 2.95
C THR A 14 -2.24 -13.40 3.27
N ILE A 15 -3.26 -13.79 4.04
CA ILE A 15 -4.26 -12.84 4.58
C ILE A 15 -3.58 -11.78 5.45
N ASN A 16 -2.51 -12.13 6.17
CA ASN A 16 -1.80 -11.19 7.03
C ASN A 16 -1.13 -10.10 6.18
N ASP A 17 -0.55 -10.45 5.03
CA ASP A 17 0.06 -9.47 4.11
C ASP A 17 -0.98 -8.49 3.56
N VAL A 18 -2.19 -8.97 3.29
CA VAL A 18 -3.32 -8.12 2.89
C VAL A 18 -3.73 -7.18 4.03
N GLN A 19 -3.84 -7.70 5.25
CA GLN A 19 -4.22 -6.90 6.43
C GLN A 19 -3.17 -5.83 6.74
N ASP A 20 -1.89 -6.17 6.69
CA ASP A 20 -0.81 -5.21 6.91
C ASP A 20 -0.78 -4.12 5.84
N ALA A 21 -0.97 -4.49 4.56
CA ALA A 21 -1.02 -3.50 3.49
C ALA A 21 -2.20 -2.53 3.65
N MET A 22 -3.38 -3.04 4.08
CA MET A 22 -4.54 -2.21 4.39
C MET A 22 -4.28 -1.27 5.58
N ARG A 23 -3.61 -1.77 6.64
CA ARG A 23 -3.25 -0.97 7.80
C ARG A 23 -2.30 0.17 7.44
N VAL A 24 -1.27 -0.10 6.64
CA VAL A 24 -0.32 0.94 6.20
C VAL A 24 -1.02 2.04 5.39
N TRP A 25 -1.98 1.67 4.53
CA TRP A 25 -2.78 2.65 3.81
C TRP A 25 -3.65 3.50 4.76
N ASP A 26 -4.32 2.88 5.74
CA ASP A 26 -5.15 3.59 6.72
C ASP A 26 -4.32 4.59 7.54
N GLU A 27 -3.16 4.19 8.04
CA GLU A 27 -2.25 5.06 8.78
C GLU A 27 -1.81 6.28 7.95
N ALA A 28 -1.49 6.09 6.67
CA ALA A 28 -1.15 7.18 5.77
C ALA A 28 -2.33 8.12 5.48
N HIS A 29 -3.54 7.56 5.32
CA HIS A 29 -4.77 8.32 5.09
C HIS A 29 -5.12 9.21 6.28
N VAL A 30 -5.01 8.68 7.50
CA VAL A 30 -5.22 9.45 8.74
C VAL A 30 -4.23 10.60 8.84
N ALA A 31 -2.95 10.37 8.54
CA ALA A 31 -1.93 11.42 8.60
C ALA A 31 -2.21 12.57 7.62
N VAL A 32 -2.69 12.27 6.41
CA VAL A 32 -3.15 13.27 5.44
C VAL A 32 -4.34 14.04 6.01
N HIS A 33 -5.37 13.35 6.47
CA HIS A 33 -6.59 13.99 7.00
C HIS A 33 -6.28 14.91 8.21
N ASP A 34 -5.44 14.46 9.13
CA ASP A 34 -4.99 15.25 10.28
C ASP A 34 -4.18 16.47 9.86
N TYR A 35 -3.32 16.34 8.85
CA TYR A 35 -2.58 17.48 8.34
C TYR A 35 -3.51 18.55 7.73
N PHE A 36 -4.51 18.13 6.96
CA PHE A 36 -5.52 19.03 6.40
C PHE A 36 -6.35 19.71 7.50
N GLY A 37 -6.74 18.98 8.55
CA GLY A 37 -7.51 19.53 9.66
C GLY A 37 -6.76 20.57 10.52
N ASN A 38 -5.43 20.50 10.54
CA ASN A 38 -4.60 21.30 11.43
C ASN A 38 -3.83 22.46 10.75
N ASN A 39 -3.79 22.52 9.41
CA ASN A 39 -2.97 23.49 8.68
C ASN A 39 -3.78 24.23 7.60
N ASP A 40 -3.42 25.49 7.33
CA ASP A 40 -3.94 26.21 6.18
C ASP A 40 -3.19 25.79 4.91
N ILE A 41 -3.81 24.93 4.11
CA ILE A 41 -3.23 24.42 2.85
C ILE A 41 -3.06 25.50 1.77
N LEU A 42 -3.62 26.71 1.96
CA LEU A 42 -3.39 27.85 1.08
C LEU A 42 -2.05 28.53 1.35
N ASP A 43 -1.37 28.22 2.47
CA ASP A 43 0.02 28.60 2.68
C ASP A 43 0.94 27.80 1.73
N PRO A 44 1.76 28.45 0.89
CA PRO A 44 2.67 27.78 -0.03
C PRO A 44 3.63 26.79 0.64
N HIS A 45 4.05 27.05 1.88
CA HIS A 45 4.92 26.14 2.63
C HIS A 45 4.17 24.91 3.15
N CYS A 46 2.88 25.07 3.48
CA CYS A 46 2.03 23.95 3.86
C CYS A 46 1.60 23.12 2.65
N TRP A 47 1.47 23.75 1.48
CA TRP A 47 1.09 23.11 0.22
C TRP A 47 2.12 22.08 -0.25
N THR A 48 3.42 22.40 -0.27
CA THR A 48 4.45 21.42 -0.69
C THR A 48 4.43 20.17 0.20
N ARG A 49 4.37 20.36 1.52
CA ARG A 49 4.31 19.24 2.47
C ARG A 49 3.01 18.44 2.36
N TRP A 50 1.90 19.11 2.04
CA TRP A 50 0.63 18.43 1.73
C TRP A 50 0.77 17.52 0.50
N GLN A 51 1.41 17.99 -0.57
CA GLN A 51 1.62 17.19 -1.77
C GLN A 51 2.42 15.93 -1.49
N ASP A 52 3.51 16.04 -0.70
CA ASP A 52 4.34 14.88 -0.32
C ASP A 52 3.54 13.83 0.48
N LEU A 53 2.69 14.28 1.41
CA LEU A 53 1.82 13.41 2.21
C LEU A 53 0.78 12.69 1.33
N VAL A 54 0.15 13.41 0.43
CA VAL A 54 -0.83 12.84 -0.52
C VAL A 54 -0.16 11.85 -1.48
N GLU A 55 1.06 12.12 -1.94
CA GLU A 55 1.81 11.16 -2.76
C GLU A 55 2.11 9.87 -1.98
N THR A 56 2.53 10.00 -0.72
CA THR A 56 2.80 8.86 0.17
C THR A 56 1.53 8.01 0.40
N GLU A 57 0.40 8.66 0.67
CA GLU A 57 -0.89 7.97 0.81
C GLU A 57 -1.29 7.24 -0.48
N ASN A 58 -1.12 7.89 -1.63
CA ASN A 58 -1.44 7.29 -2.92
C ASN A 58 -0.57 6.07 -3.23
N LEU A 59 0.71 6.10 -2.85
CA LEU A 59 1.61 4.96 -2.98
C LEU A 59 1.14 3.80 -2.09
N ALA A 60 0.86 4.06 -0.81
CA ALA A 60 0.39 3.06 0.14
C ALA A 60 -0.93 2.42 -0.32
N ARG A 61 -1.88 3.24 -0.81
CA ARG A 61 -3.14 2.79 -1.40
C ARG A 61 -2.92 1.87 -2.60
N THR A 62 -2.00 2.25 -3.50
CA THR A 62 -1.70 1.47 -4.71
C THR A 62 -1.08 0.12 -4.36
N GLN A 63 -0.17 0.10 -3.38
CA GLN A 63 0.42 -1.13 -2.85
C GLN A 63 -0.65 -2.03 -2.23
N ALA A 64 -1.50 -1.50 -1.35
CA ALA A 64 -2.60 -2.25 -0.74
C ALA A 64 -3.55 -2.86 -1.77
N LEU A 65 -3.98 -2.09 -2.76
CA LEU A 65 -4.83 -2.59 -3.84
C LEU A 65 -4.16 -3.68 -4.67
N THR A 66 -2.86 -3.54 -4.92
CA THR A 66 -2.08 -4.55 -5.66
C THR A 66 -2.02 -5.85 -4.88
N THR A 67 -1.71 -5.78 -3.58
CA THR A 67 -1.68 -6.93 -2.68
C THR A 67 -3.05 -7.62 -2.61
N ILE A 68 -4.14 -6.86 -2.42
CA ILE A 68 -5.50 -7.41 -2.37
C ILE A 68 -5.86 -8.15 -3.67
N ASN A 69 -5.56 -7.54 -4.82
CA ASN A 69 -5.89 -8.13 -6.12
C ASN A 69 -5.10 -9.41 -6.40
N SER A 70 -3.80 -9.42 -6.05
CA SER A 70 -2.96 -10.60 -6.13
C SER A 70 -3.48 -11.74 -5.23
N TYR A 71 -3.88 -11.43 -3.99
CA TYR A 71 -4.47 -12.41 -3.07
C TYR A 71 -5.76 -13.02 -3.63
N ARG A 72 -6.66 -12.17 -4.15
CA ARG A 72 -7.92 -12.63 -4.75
C ARG A 72 -7.68 -13.54 -5.95
N GLY A 73 -6.68 -13.25 -6.78
CA GLY A 73 -6.30 -14.10 -7.91
C GLY A 73 -5.80 -15.48 -7.47
N LEU A 74 -5.03 -15.57 -6.38
CA LEU A 74 -4.57 -16.83 -5.81
C LEU A 74 -5.72 -17.67 -5.24
N GLU A 75 -6.68 -17.06 -4.54
CA GLU A 75 -7.85 -17.77 -4.00
C GLU A 75 -8.77 -18.33 -5.09
N GLN A 76 -8.85 -17.68 -6.27
CA GLN A 76 -9.63 -18.19 -7.41
C GLN A 76 -8.95 -19.34 -8.16
N ALA A 77 -7.63 -19.50 -8.01
CA ALA A 77 -6.84 -20.54 -8.67
C ALA A 77 -6.71 -21.82 -7.84
N LYS A 78 -7.14 -21.80 -6.57
CA LYS A 78 -7.22 -22.97 -5.66
C LYS A 78 -8.53 -23.72 -5.85
#